data_AF-A0ABD5ETJ1-F1
#
_entry.id   AF-A0ABD5ETJ1-F1
#
_cell.length_a   1.000
_cell.length_b   1.000
_cell.length_c   1.000
_cell.angle_alpha   90.00
_cell.angle_beta   90.00
_cell.angle_gamma   90.00
#
_symmetry.space_group_name_H-M   'P 1'
#
loop_
_entity.id
_entity.type
_entity.pdbx_description
1 polymer ?
#
loop_
_entity_poly.entity_id
_entity_poly.type
_entity_poly.pdbx_seq_one_letter_code
_entity_poly.pdbx_strand_id
1 'polypeptide(L)'
;MADDTAVPILMYHAVATTPNHATRALSVTPEAFARHLGIIADLGMTPVNTADLARSWRDGRPLPARPLLITFDDGYEGVHRHALPALARHGYPATLFVSTGWIRGAHHTGGGPDLMLDWDQVRELAAAGVEIGGHSHTHPQLDQLGDDPLRHELRRCREIVGAELGTAPASFAYPYGYSSRRVRAAVRETGWAQALAVGNALARRRQGPYALRRVTVRRGTGIEEFERLLRGRLLHRDVARDRALTKGYALVRRARQVRRKAIRSRV
;
A
#
# COMPACT_ATOMS: atom_id res chain seq x y z
N MET A 1 -20.39 -16.17 -15.39
CA MET A 1 -19.78 -14.83 -15.52
C MET A 1 -18.82 -14.65 -14.35
N ALA A 2 -17.57 -14.27 -14.59
CA ALA A 2 -16.63 -14.02 -13.49
C ALA A 2 -17.18 -12.90 -12.59
N ASP A 3 -17.26 -13.16 -11.29
CA ASP A 3 -17.70 -12.20 -10.29
C ASP A 3 -16.79 -10.94 -10.30
N ASP A 4 -17.35 -9.78 -10.69
CA ASP A 4 -16.69 -8.45 -10.64
C ASP A 4 -17.04 -7.74 -9.32
N THR A 5 -17.19 -8.51 -8.23
CA THR A 5 -17.40 -7.99 -6.88
C THR A 5 -16.34 -6.94 -6.55
N ALA A 6 -16.83 -5.81 -6.05
CA ALA A 6 -15.99 -4.71 -5.62
C ALA A 6 -15.44 -5.02 -4.23
N VAL A 7 -14.13 -4.97 -4.08
CA VAL A 7 -13.45 -5.30 -2.83
C VAL A 7 -12.82 -4.03 -2.25
N PRO A 8 -13.19 -3.60 -1.03
CA PRO A 8 -12.49 -2.53 -0.35
C PRO A 8 -11.09 -2.99 0.04
N ILE A 9 -10.10 -2.20 -0.35
CA ILE A 9 -8.73 -2.35 0.11
C ILE A 9 -8.38 -1.11 0.93
N LEU A 10 -8.36 -1.26 2.25
CA LEU A 10 -8.04 -0.19 3.18
C LEU A 10 -6.54 0.07 3.15
N MET A 11 -6.16 1.32 2.97
CA MET A 11 -4.76 1.78 2.96
C MET A 11 -4.50 2.63 4.20
N TYR A 12 -3.90 2.01 5.20
CA TYR A 12 -3.31 2.65 6.37
C TYR A 12 -1.83 2.95 6.11
N HIS A 13 -1.27 3.87 6.88
CA HIS A 13 0.18 4.11 6.92
C HIS A 13 0.66 3.86 8.36
N ALA A 14 0.70 4.90 9.20
CA ALA A 14 1.13 4.79 10.58
C ALA A 14 -0.06 4.50 11.53
N VAL A 15 0.15 3.63 12.52
CA VAL A 15 -0.73 3.49 13.69
C VAL A 15 0.02 4.05 14.89
N ALA A 16 -0.29 5.26 15.34
CA ALA A 16 0.52 5.97 16.32
C ALA A 16 -0.29 6.95 17.18
N THR A 17 0.02 6.97 18.48
CA THR A 17 -0.55 7.95 19.43
C THR A 17 -0.02 9.35 19.12
N THR A 18 1.31 9.47 19.03
CA THR A 18 2.06 10.73 18.82
C THR A 18 2.94 10.64 17.57
N PRO A 19 2.35 10.67 16.36
CA PRO A 19 3.12 10.68 15.11
C PRO A 19 3.85 12.00 14.92
N ASN A 20 4.91 11.96 14.11
CA ASN A 20 5.55 13.17 13.61
C ASN A 20 4.57 14.03 12.79
N HIS A 21 4.85 15.33 12.67
CA HIS A 21 4.00 16.25 11.92
C HIS A 21 3.80 15.81 10.45
N ALA A 22 4.86 15.28 9.81
CA ALA A 22 4.83 14.83 8.43
C ALA A 22 3.93 13.61 8.19
N THR A 23 3.78 12.73 9.19
CA THR A 23 2.99 11.49 9.11
C THR A 23 1.60 11.64 9.70
N ARG A 24 1.35 12.69 10.51
CA ARG A 24 0.10 12.89 11.26
C ARG A 24 -1.15 12.72 10.41
N ALA A 25 -1.23 13.30 9.22
CA ALA A 25 -2.42 13.24 8.37
C ALA A 25 -2.75 11.82 7.87
N LEU A 26 -1.72 10.99 7.65
CA LEU A 26 -1.84 9.61 7.18
C LEU A 26 -1.77 8.58 8.32
N SER A 27 -1.69 9.04 9.58
CA SER A 27 -1.73 8.17 10.76
C SER A 27 -3.16 7.89 11.21
N VAL A 28 -3.36 6.80 11.95
CA VAL A 28 -4.53 6.58 12.82
C VAL A 28 -4.05 6.32 14.24
N THR A 29 -4.87 6.59 15.25
CA THR A 29 -4.52 6.20 16.63
C THR A 29 -4.76 4.70 16.84
N PRO A 30 -4.08 4.04 17.79
CA PRO A 30 -4.35 2.64 18.14
C PRO A 30 -5.83 2.39 18.46
N GLU A 31 -6.50 3.30 19.17
CA GLU A 31 -7.91 3.17 19.56
C GLU A 31 -8.83 3.30 18.35
N ALA A 32 -8.53 4.22 17.43
CA ALA A 32 -9.27 4.34 16.17
C ALA A 32 -9.11 3.08 15.32
N PHE A 33 -7.88 2.55 15.22
CA PHE A 33 -7.63 1.31 14.50
C PHE A 33 -8.39 0.12 15.12
N ALA A 34 -8.36 -0.04 16.45
CA ALA A 34 -9.13 -1.08 17.13
C ALA A 34 -10.65 -0.95 16.87
N ARG A 35 -11.20 0.27 16.90
CA ARG A 35 -12.61 0.52 16.55
C ARG A 35 -12.93 0.14 15.10
N HIS A 36 -12.03 0.43 14.16
CA HIS A 36 -12.19 0.02 12.76
C HIS A 36 -12.30 -1.51 12.62
N LEU A 37 -11.50 -2.28 13.37
CA LEU A 37 -11.58 -3.75 13.35
C LEU A 37 -12.90 -4.27 13.93
N GLY A 38 -13.40 -3.62 15.00
CA GLY A 38 -14.74 -3.91 15.55
C GLY A 38 -15.84 -3.69 14.51
N ILE A 39 -15.84 -2.56 13.80
CA ILE A 39 -16.82 -2.28 12.74
C ILE A 39 -16.73 -3.32 11.61
N ILE A 40 -15.52 -3.74 11.23
CA ILE A 40 -15.33 -4.80 10.25
C ILE A 40 -16.02 -6.11 10.71
N ALA A 41 -15.89 -6.44 12.00
CA ALA A 41 -16.52 -7.61 12.61
C ALA A 41 -18.05 -7.48 12.64
N ASP A 42 -18.58 -6.34 13.10
CA ASP A 42 -20.02 -6.07 13.19
C ASP A 42 -20.69 -6.08 11.82
N LEU A 43 -19.95 -5.64 10.80
CA LEU A 43 -20.37 -5.73 9.41
C LEU A 43 -20.18 -7.13 8.83
N GLY A 44 -19.69 -8.13 9.57
CA GLY A 44 -19.50 -9.50 9.06
C GLY A 44 -18.67 -9.55 7.78
N MET A 45 -17.66 -8.69 7.67
CA MET A 45 -16.74 -8.69 6.53
C MET A 45 -15.57 -9.63 6.82
N THR A 46 -15.02 -10.23 5.75
CA THR A 46 -13.96 -11.23 5.88
C THR A 46 -12.64 -10.68 5.33
N PRO A 47 -11.70 -10.26 6.19
CA PRO A 47 -10.39 -9.83 5.72
C PRO A 47 -9.65 -10.99 5.03
N VAL A 48 -8.99 -10.68 3.91
CA VAL A 48 -8.04 -11.55 3.21
C VAL A 48 -6.76 -10.76 2.96
N ASN A 49 -5.63 -11.44 2.76
CA ASN A 49 -4.41 -10.76 2.34
C ASN A 49 -4.42 -10.49 0.82
N THR A 50 -3.43 -9.74 0.36
CA THR A 50 -3.34 -9.35 -1.04
C THR A 50 -3.02 -10.55 -1.93
N ALA A 51 -2.09 -11.42 -1.52
CA ALA A 51 -1.73 -12.62 -2.26
C ALA A 51 -2.94 -13.51 -2.57
N ASP A 52 -3.83 -13.70 -1.60
CA ASP A 52 -5.03 -14.54 -1.70
C ASP A 52 -6.04 -13.95 -2.67
N LEU A 53 -6.28 -12.63 -2.59
CA LEU A 53 -7.14 -11.92 -3.54
C LEU A 53 -6.65 -12.11 -4.98
N ALA A 54 -5.35 -11.94 -5.22
CA ALA A 54 -4.78 -12.15 -6.57
C ALA A 54 -4.89 -13.59 -7.05
N ARG A 55 -4.64 -14.58 -6.18
CA ARG A 55 -4.80 -16.00 -6.55
C ARG A 55 -6.25 -16.30 -6.90
N SER A 56 -7.22 -15.86 -6.08
CA SER A 56 -8.63 -16.07 -6.37
C SER A 56 -9.07 -15.42 -7.69
N TRP A 57 -8.65 -14.19 -7.97
CA TRP A 57 -8.97 -13.55 -9.24
C TRP A 57 -8.23 -14.12 -10.46
N ARG A 58 -7.03 -14.66 -10.28
CA ARG A 58 -6.29 -15.32 -11.37
C ARG A 58 -6.91 -16.66 -11.71
N ASP A 59 -7.14 -17.48 -10.69
CA ASP A 59 -7.56 -18.87 -10.83
C ASP A 59 -9.09 -19.02 -10.95
N GLY A 60 -9.84 -17.92 -10.78
CA GLY A 60 -11.30 -17.93 -10.80
C GLY A 60 -11.93 -18.60 -9.58
N ARG A 61 -11.19 -18.71 -8.47
CA ARG A 61 -11.72 -19.26 -7.20
C ARG A 61 -12.68 -18.25 -6.56
N PRO A 62 -13.74 -18.71 -5.89
CA PRO A 62 -14.65 -17.82 -5.18
C PRO A 62 -13.92 -17.09 -4.05
N LEU A 63 -14.26 -15.83 -3.85
CA LEU A 63 -13.86 -15.07 -2.66
C LEU A 63 -14.78 -15.41 -1.49
N PRO A 64 -14.32 -15.26 -0.24
CA PRO A 64 -15.21 -15.38 0.91
C PRO A 64 -16.30 -14.29 0.87
N ALA A 65 -17.36 -14.48 1.67
CA ALA A 65 -18.41 -13.48 1.77
C ALA A 65 -17.86 -12.15 2.28
N ARG A 66 -18.23 -11.06 1.57
CA ARG A 66 -17.89 -9.67 1.92
C ARG A 66 -16.39 -9.48 2.18
N PRO A 67 -15.53 -9.80 1.19
CA PRO A 67 -14.09 -9.75 1.36
C PRO A 67 -13.62 -8.29 1.53
N LEU A 68 -12.54 -8.09 2.30
CA LEU A 68 -11.80 -6.83 2.32
C LEU A 68 -10.31 -7.08 2.53
N LEU A 69 -9.48 -6.08 2.26
CA LEU A 69 -8.06 -6.12 2.58
C LEU A 69 -7.72 -5.01 3.57
N ILE A 70 -6.90 -5.33 4.56
CA ILE A 70 -6.25 -4.37 5.46
C ILE A 70 -4.80 -4.26 5.01
N THR A 71 -4.40 -3.09 4.51
CA THR A 71 -3.03 -2.85 4.04
C THR A 71 -2.36 -1.70 4.77
N PHE A 72 -1.06 -1.83 4.99
CA PHE A 72 -0.19 -0.81 5.56
C PHE A 72 0.93 -0.51 4.58
N ASP A 73 1.27 0.77 4.43
CA ASP A 73 2.41 1.21 3.62
C ASP A 73 3.59 1.65 4.51
N ASP A 74 4.74 1.82 3.86
CA ASP A 74 5.99 2.41 4.34
C ASP A 74 6.83 1.59 5.32
N GLY A 75 6.21 0.90 6.29
CA GLY A 75 6.92 0.13 7.31
C GLY A 75 7.11 0.85 8.66
N TYR A 76 6.11 1.59 9.11
CA TYR A 76 6.12 2.25 10.42
C TYR A 76 6.06 1.25 11.58
N GLU A 77 6.83 1.51 12.63
CA GLU A 77 6.96 0.62 13.79
C GLU A 77 5.64 0.36 14.51
N GLY A 78 4.73 1.34 14.51
CA GLY A 78 3.41 1.21 15.10
C GLY A 78 2.54 0.09 14.52
N VAL A 79 2.85 -0.41 13.31
CA VAL A 79 2.20 -1.61 12.76
C VAL A 79 2.50 -2.82 13.63
N HIS A 80 3.75 -3.00 14.06
CA HIS A 80 4.15 -4.06 14.99
C HIS A 80 3.61 -3.80 16.39
N ARG A 81 3.87 -2.61 16.94
CA ARG A 81 3.52 -2.30 18.34
C ARG A 81 2.02 -2.27 18.63
N HIS A 82 1.22 -1.77 17.69
CA HIS A 82 -0.19 -1.47 17.92
C HIS A 82 -1.14 -2.25 17.02
N ALA A 83 -0.84 -2.34 15.72
CA ALA A 83 -1.76 -2.97 14.77
C ALA A 83 -1.76 -4.50 14.89
N LEU A 84 -0.58 -5.11 14.99
CA LEU A 84 -0.41 -6.57 15.09
C LEU A 84 -1.22 -7.21 16.22
N PRO A 85 -1.11 -6.77 17.50
CA PRO A 85 -1.91 -7.38 18.57
C PRO A 85 -3.42 -7.15 18.39
N ALA A 86 -3.84 -6.06 17.74
CA ALA A 86 -5.24 -5.82 17.44
C ALA A 86 -5.75 -6.76 16.35
N LEU A 87 -4.99 -6.95 15.27
CA LEU A 87 -5.31 -7.91 14.20
C LEU A 87 -5.39 -9.33 14.73
N ALA A 88 -4.42 -9.74 15.57
CA ALA A 88 -4.36 -11.06 16.18
C ALA A 88 -5.61 -11.39 17.01
N ARG A 89 -6.14 -10.43 17.78
CA ARG A 89 -7.40 -10.64 18.56
C ARG A 89 -8.60 -10.96 17.69
N HIS A 90 -8.62 -10.50 16.45
CA HIS A 90 -9.69 -10.79 15.49
C HIS A 90 -9.36 -11.95 14.54
N GLY A 91 -8.13 -12.48 14.56
CA GLY A 91 -7.65 -13.44 13.56
C GLY A 91 -7.62 -12.85 12.14
N TYR A 92 -7.46 -11.54 12.00
CA TYR A 92 -7.53 -10.86 10.71
C TYR A 92 -6.18 -10.87 9.98
N PRO A 93 -6.11 -11.41 8.75
CA PRO A 93 -4.93 -11.22 7.91
C PRO A 93 -4.80 -9.76 7.47
N ALA A 94 -3.54 -9.35 7.22
CA ALA A 94 -3.21 -8.05 6.66
C ALA A 94 -2.00 -8.16 5.71
N THR A 95 -1.75 -7.09 4.96
CA THR A 95 -0.53 -6.95 4.14
C THR A 95 0.22 -5.67 4.53
N LEU A 96 1.53 -5.77 4.73
CA LEU A 96 2.43 -4.64 4.94
C LEU A 96 3.37 -4.49 3.72
N PHE A 97 3.38 -3.31 3.10
CA PHE A 97 4.31 -2.96 2.03
C PHE A 97 5.48 -2.16 2.59
N VAL A 98 6.70 -2.72 2.54
CA VAL A 98 7.89 -2.10 3.14
C VAL A 98 8.75 -1.34 2.14
N SER A 99 9.11 -0.11 2.48
CA SER A 99 10.18 0.64 1.82
C SER A 99 11.51 0.17 2.40
N THR A 100 12.19 -0.77 1.74
CA THR A 100 13.32 -1.52 2.34
C THR A 100 14.49 -0.65 2.81
N GLY A 101 14.72 0.50 2.19
CA GLY A 101 15.72 1.49 2.62
C GLY A 101 15.32 2.30 3.84
N TRP A 102 14.05 2.28 4.24
CA TRP A 102 13.57 2.92 5.47
C TRP A 102 13.55 1.99 6.67
N ILE A 103 13.52 0.67 6.45
CA ILE A 103 13.59 -0.33 7.53
C ILE A 103 14.98 -0.28 8.17
N ARG A 104 15.02 -0.21 9.50
CA ARG A 104 16.27 -0.18 10.26
C ARG A 104 17.00 -1.51 10.11
N GLY A 105 18.31 -1.46 9.82
CA GLY A 105 19.15 -2.64 9.62
C GLY A 105 20.17 -2.44 8.49
N ALA A 106 20.66 -3.54 7.93
CA ALA A 106 21.79 -3.55 6.98
C ALA A 106 21.53 -2.81 5.64
N HIS A 107 20.27 -2.58 5.30
CA HIS A 107 19.86 -1.95 4.05
C HIS A 107 19.33 -0.52 4.22
N HIS A 108 19.41 0.03 5.44
CA HIS A 108 18.88 1.34 5.77
C HIS A 108 19.64 2.46 5.05
N THR A 109 18.92 3.28 4.29
CA THR A 109 19.42 4.45 3.56
C THR A 109 18.97 5.78 4.17
N GLY A 110 18.26 5.75 5.31
CA GLY A 110 17.64 6.94 5.89
C GLY A 110 16.35 7.37 5.17
N GLY A 111 15.79 8.50 5.61
CA GLY A 111 14.63 9.13 4.96
C GLY A 111 13.25 8.65 5.44
N GLY A 112 13.20 7.68 6.36
CA GLY A 112 11.97 7.32 7.07
C GLY A 112 11.42 8.54 7.83
N PRO A 113 10.14 8.92 7.65
CA PRO A 113 9.62 10.18 8.21
C PRO A 113 9.17 10.07 9.68
N ASP A 114 9.24 8.87 10.26
CA ASP A 114 8.87 8.56 11.64
C ASP A 114 9.62 7.32 12.11
N LEU A 115 9.29 6.79 13.30
CA LEU A 115 9.86 5.54 13.77
C LEU A 115 9.51 4.38 12.83
N MET A 116 10.54 3.83 12.19
CA MET A 116 10.43 2.72 11.26
C MET A 116 10.71 1.39 11.96
N LEU A 117 10.12 0.31 11.44
CA LEU A 117 10.42 -1.06 11.86
C LEU A 117 11.92 -1.36 11.69
N ASP A 118 12.42 -2.34 12.44
CA ASP A 118 13.61 -3.10 12.06
C ASP A 118 13.22 -4.47 11.45
N TRP A 119 14.21 -5.17 10.91
CA TRP A 119 13.97 -6.46 10.25
C TRP A 119 13.54 -7.58 11.20
N ASP A 120 13.87 -7.50 12.48
CA ASP A 120 13.39 -8.48 13.47
C ASP A 120 11.87 -8.32 13.66
N GLN A 121 11.40 -7.08 13.82
CA GLN A 121 9.97 -6.76 13.87
C GLN A 121 9.24 -7.14 12.56
N VAL A 122 9.86 -6.99 11.39
CA VAL A 122 9.28 -7.43 10.11
C VAL A 122 9.15 -8.96 10.05
N ARG A 123 10.14 -9.71 10.55
CA ARG A 123 10.06 -11.18 10.64
C ARG A 123 8.98 -11.63 11.62
N GLU A 124 8.84 -10.96 12.76
CA GLU A 124 7.76 -11.24 13.72
C GLU A 124 6.37 -10.99 13.11
N LEU A 125 6.19 -9.89 12.36
CA LEU A 125 4.96 -9.63 11.61
C LEU A 125 4.65 -10.75 10.61
N ALA A 126 5.66 -11.19 9.85
CA ALA A 126 5.52 -12.28 8.89
C ALA A 126 5.15 -13.61 9.57
N ALA A 127 5.84 -13.96 10.67
CA ALA A 127 5.56 -15.17 11.45
C ALA A 127 4.15 -15.18 12.06
N ALA A 128 3.60 -13.99 12.36
CA ALA A 128 2.24 -13.81 12.84
C ALA A 128 1.16 -13.81 11.72
N GLY A 129 1.55 -14.05 10.46
CA GLY A 129 0.62 -14.17 9.33
C GLY A 129 0.35 -12.89 8.56
N VAL A 130 1.09 -11.80 8.81
CA VAL A 130 1.04 -10.59 7.98
C VAL A 130 1.82 -10.84 6.69
N GLU A 131 1.17 -10.66 5.54
CA GLU A 131 1.87 -10.72 4.25
C GLU A 131 2.84 -9.54 4.13
N ILE A 132 4.10 -9.80 3.82
CA ILE A 132 5.08 -8.73 3.53
C ILE A 132 5.24 -8.55 2.02
N GLY A 133 4.89 -7.36 1.55
CA GLY A 133 5.06 -6.90 0.17
C GLY A 133 6.11 -5.79 0.05
N GLY A 134 6.39 -5.36 -1.18
CA GLY A 134 7.36 -4.29 -1.45
C GLY A 134 6.73 -2.91 -1.63
N HIS A 135 7.44 -1.86 -1.20
CA HIS A 135 7.11 -0.46 -1.45
C HIS A 135 8.28 0.33 -2.06
N SER A 136 9.05 -0.32 -2.94
CA SER A 136 10.34 0.12 -3.51
C SER A 136 11.49 0.12 -2.49
N HIS A 137 12.69 0.52 -2.92
CA HIS A 137 13.86 0.54 -2.05
C HIS A 137 13.91 1.86 -1.28
N THR A 138 14.02 2.99 -1.97
CA THR A 138 14.20 4.31 -1.33
C THR A 138 12.94 5.19 -1.39
N HIS A 139 11.78 4.59 -1.68
CA HIS A 139 10.48 5.28 -1.78
C HIS A 139 10.43 6.48 -2.78
N PRO A 140 11.01 6.40 -3.99
CA PRO A 140 10.93 7.50 -4.94
C PRO A 140 9.59 7.53 -5.70
N GLN A 141 9.31 8.66 -6.35
CA GLN A 141 8.24 8.77 -7.35
C GLN A 141 8.64 8.00 -8.62
N LEU A 142 8.28 6.72 -8.69
CA LEU A 142 8.71 5.79 -9.74
C LEU A 142 8.45 6.27 -11.17
N ASP A 143 7.39 7.04 -11.39
CA ASP A 143 7.05 7.59 -12.71
C ASP A 143 8.06 8.65 -13.19
N GLN A 144 8.85 9.24 -12.29
CA GLN A 144 9.88 10.24 -12.58
C GLN A 144 11.27 9.65 -12.81
N LEU A 145 11.48 8.38 -12.51
CA LEU A 145 12.75 7.72 -12.73
C LEU A 145 12.95 7.35 -14.20
N GLY A 146 14.21 7.33 -14.65
CA GLY A 146 14.61 6.63 -15.86
C GLY A 146 14.41 5.12 -15.72
N ASP A 147 14.59 4.36 -16.79
CA ASP A 147 14.27 2.92 -16.79
C ASP A 147 15.19 2.11 -15.87
N ASP A 148 16.50 2.38 -15.86
CA ASP A 148 17.43 1.64 -15.00
C ASP A 148 17.21 1.93 -13.51
N PRO A 149 17.12 3.21 -13.05
CA PRO A 149 16.79 3.48 -11.65
C PRO A 149 15.43 2.93 -11.24
N LEU A 150 14.41 2.98 -12.13
CA LEU A 150 13.10 2.38 -11.86
C LEU A 150 13.21 0.87 -11.63
N ARG A 151 13.93 0.15 -12.50
CA ARG A 151 14.11 -1.29 -12.35
C ARG A 151 14.94 -1.63 -11.12
N HIS A 152 15.95 -0.82 -10.80
CA HIS A 152 16.76 -0.98 -9.60
C HIS A 152 15.89 -0.91 -8.33
N GLU A 153 15.07 0.14 -8.18
CA GLU A 153 14.15 0.29 -7.05
C GLU A 153 13.25 -0.93 -6.83
N LEU A 154 12.75 -1.50 -7.91
CA LEU A 154 11.83 -2.63 -7.89
C LEU A 154 12.55 -3.95 -7.57
N ARG A 155 13.67 -4.23 -8.23
CA ARG A 155 14.43 -5.47 -8.03
C ARG A 155 15.09 -5.49 -6.66
N ARG A 156 15.74 -4.40 -6.27
CA ARG A 156 16.46 -4.32 -5.00
C ARG A 156 15.53 -4.52 -3.81
N CYS A 157 14.35 -3.88 -3.83
CA CYS A 157 13.31 -4.10 -2.84
C CYS A 157 12.89 -5.58 -2.75
N ARG A 158 12.61 -6.22 -3.90
CA ARG A 158 12.20 -7.62 -3.97
C ARG A 158 13.28 -8.58 -3.45
N GLU A 159 14.53 -8.33 -3.82
CA GLU A 159 15.69 -9.12 -3.40
C GLU A 159 15.92 -9.02 -1.89
N ILE A 160 15.87 -7.81 -1.33
CA ILE A 160 16.03 -7.60 0.12
C ILE A 160 14.94 -8.32 0.90
N VAL A 161 13.65 -8.10 0.56
CA VAL A 161 12.55 -8.79 1.25
C VAL A 161 12.67 -10.31 1.12
N GLY A 162 13.08 -10.79 -0.06
CA GLY A 162 13.32 -12.21 -0.30
C GLY A 162 14.45 -12.80 0.55
N ALA A 163 15.54 -12.05 0.72
CA ALA A 163 16.67 -12.46 1.55
C ALA A 163 16.31 -12.47 3.04
N GLU A 164 15.58 -11.46 3.50
CA GLU A 164 15.22 -11.29 4.91
C GLU A 164 14.16 -12.28 5.40
N LEU A 165 13.27 -12.73 4.50
CA LEU A 165 12.14 -13.62 4.82
C LEU A 165 12.27 -15.03 4.23
N GLY A 166 13.32 -15.31 3.45
CA GLY A 166 13.52 -16.60 2.77
C GLY A 166 12.57 -16.87 1.59
N THR A 167 11.61 -15.98 1.32
CA THR A 167 10.69 -16.09 0.19
C THR A 167 10.48 -14.75 -0.49
N ALA A 168 10.54 -14.73 -1.82
CA ALA A 168 10.35 -13.50 -2.57
C ALA A 168 8.90 -12.98 -2.46
N PRO A 169 8.69 -11.67 -2.22
CA PRO A 169 7.36 -11.13 -2.06
C PRO A 169 6.59 -11.14 -3.39
N ALA A 170 5.27 -11.37 -3.31
CA ALA A 170 4.39 -11.42 -4.47
C ALA A 170 3.76 -10.06 -4.82
N SER A 171 3.57 -9.21 -3.81
CA SER A 171 2.71 -8.03 -3.89
C SER A 171 3.51 -6.74 -3.74
N PHE A 172 3.12 -5.70 -4.50
CA PHE A 172 3.78 -4.40 -4.50
C PHE A 172 2.79 -3.26 -4.30
N ALA A 173 3.14 -2.20 -3.57
CA ALA A 173 2.38 -0.95 -3.57
C ALA A 173 3.22 0.15 -4.23
N TYR A 174 2.61 0.99 -5.07
CA TYR A 174 3.34 2.11 -5.70
C TYR A 174 3.52 3.27 -4.71
N PRO A 175 4.75 3.74 -4.44
CA PRO A 175 4.98 4.97 -3.69
C PRO A 175 4.14 6.12 -4.25
N TYR A 176 3.43 6.82 -3.37
CA TYR A 176 2.49 7.90 -3.72
C TYR A 176 1.35 7.52 -4.69
N GLY A 177 1.20 6.24 -5.05
CA GLY A 177 0.14 5.72 -5.91
C GLY A 177 0.31 5.89 -7.43
N TYR A 178 1.39 6.53 -7.90
CA TYR A 178 1.58 6.79 -9.34
C TYR A 178 2.00 5.52 -10.09
N SER A 179 1.09 5.03 -10.95
CA SER A 179 1.25 3.77 -11.67
C SER A 179 1.05 3.94 -13.18
N SER A 180 1.95 4.70 -13.84
CA SER A 180 1.89 4.82 -15.30
C SER A 180 2.04 3.47 -16.01
N ARG A 181 1.62 3.35 -17.28
CA ARG A 181 1.79 2.11 -18.08
C ARG A 181 3.23 1.59 -18.05
N ARG A 182 4.22 2.49 -18.16
CA ARG A 182 5.65 2.19 -18.07
C ARG A 182 6.02 1.59 -16.72
N VAL A 183 5.57 2.21 -15.62
CA VAL A 183 5.84 1.73 -14.26
C VAL A 183 5.19 0.37 -14.02
N ARG A 184 3.95 0.16 -14.48
CA ARG A 184 3.26 -1.14 -14.37
C ARG A 184 3.98 -2.24 -15.15
N ALA A 185 4.51 -1.93 -16.33
CA ALA A 185 5.30 -2.86 -17.13
C ALA A 185 6.60 -3.24 -16.39
N ALA A 186 7.32 -2.26 -15.85
CA ALA A 186 8.52 -2.52 -15.06
C ALA A 186 8.24 -3.38 -13.81
N VAL A 187 7.13 -3.15 -13.10
CA VAL A 187 6.70 -3.99 -11.97
C VAL A 187 6.46 -5.44 -12.42
N ARG A 188 5.74 -5.65 -13.53
CA ARG A 188 5.53 -7.00 -14.08
C ARG A 188 6.86 -7.67 -14.46
N GLU A 189 7.74 -6.95 -15.15
CA GLU A 189 9.02 -7.47 -15.65
C GLU A 189 10.05 -7.76 -14.54
N THR A 190 9.87 -7.17 -13.35
CA THR A 190 10.73 -7.39 -12.19
C THR A 190 10.19 -8.47 -11.24
N GLY A 191 9.17 -9.22 -11.67
CA GLY A 191 8.73 -10.44 -11.00
C GLY A 191 7.69 -10.25 -9.91
N TRP A 192 7.01 -9.11 -9.87
CA TRP A 192 5.85 -8.90 -8.99
C TRP A 192 4.60 -9.52 -9.61
N ALA A 193 3.81 -10.22 -8.80
CA ALA A 193 2.59 -10.89 -9.26
C ALA A 193 1.38 -9.96 -9.29
N GLN A 194 1.39 -8.92 -8.46
CA GLN A 194 0.33 -7.92 -8.37
C GLN A 194 0.84 -6.59 -7.80
N ALA A 195 0.09 -5.52 -8.05
CA ALA A 195 0.40 -4.22 -7.49
C ALA A 195 -0.82 -3.32 -7.22
N LEU A 196 -0.72 -2.55 -6.15
CA LEU A 196 -1.77 -1.71 -5.61
C LEU A 196 -1.45 -0.23 -5.81
N ALA A 197 -2.45 0.52 -6.28
CA ALA A 197 -2.38 1.94 -6.56
C ALA A 197 -3.34 2.74 -5.68
N VAL A 198 -3.04 4.03 -5.51
CA VAL A 198 -3.97 4.97 -4.88
C VAL A 198 -5.00 5.40 -5.93
N GLY A 199 -6.27 5.19 -5.62
CA GLY A 199 -7.37 5.57 -6.53
C GLY A 199 -8.63 6.07 -5.85
N ASN A 200 -8.70 5.96 -4.51
CA ASN A 200 -9.87 6.22 -3.66
C ASN A 200 -11.13 5.65 -4.32
N ALA A 201 -11.08 4.33 -4.53
CA ALA A 201 -12.17 3.54 -5.09
C ALA A 201 -11.94 2.07 -4.75
N LEU A 202 -13.02 1.28 -4.78
CA LEU A 202 -12.94 -0.16 -4.58
C LEU A 202 -12.15 -0.86 -5.69
N ALA A 203 -11.45 -1.92 -5.32
CA ALA A 203 -10.76 -2.80 -6.24
C ALA A 203 -11.76 -3.68 -6.99
N ARG A 204 -11.46 -3.97 -8.25
CA ARG A 204 -12.28 -4.82 -9.12
C ARG A 204 -11.39 -5.67 -10.00
N ARG A 205 -11.79 -6.91 -10.28
CA ARG A 205 -11.02 -7.85 -11.11
C ARG A 205 -10.67 -7.26 -12.48
N ARG A 206 -11.59 -6.49 -13.09
CA ARG A 206 -11.38 -5.82 -14.38
C ARG A 206 -10.25 -4.79 -14.42
N GLN A 207 -9.74 -4.34 -13.26
CA GLN A 207 -8.59 -3.43 -13.20
C GLN A 207 -7.28 -4.13 -13.60
N GLY A 208 -7.27 -5.46 -13.60
CA GLY A 208 -6.06 -6.26 -13.77
C GLY A 208 -5.18 -6.24 -12.50
N PRO A 209 -4.16 -7.12 -12.45
CA PRO A 209 -3.42 -7.37 -11.21
C PRO A 209 -2.49 -6.22 -10.81
N TYR A 210 -2.17 -5.28 -11.70
CA TYR A 210 -1.11 -4.28 -11.48
C TYR A 210 -1.64 -2.86 -11.18
N ALA A 211 -2.93 -2.71 -10.90
CA ALA A 211 -3.53 -1.40 -10.65
C ALA A 211 -4.74 -1.45 -9.71
N LEU A 212 -4.68 -2.35 -8.71
CA LEU A 212 -5.77 -2.51 -7.75
C LEU A 212 -5.91 -1.24 -6.92
N ARG A 213 -7.11 -0.67 -6.93
CA ARG A 213 -7.36 0.60 -6.25
C ARG A 213 -7.61 0.39 -4.77
N ARG A 214 -7.02 1.27 -3.98
CA ARG A 214 -7.22 1.33 -2.53
C ARG A 214 -8.01 2.57 -2.12
N VAL A 215 -8.54 2.52 -0.91
CA VAL A 215 -9.16 3.65 -0.22
C VAL A 215 -8.28 4.08 0.96
N THR A 216 -7.86 5.34 0.99
CA THR A 216 -7.03 5.87 2.07
C THR A 216 -7.83 6.00 3.36
N VAL A 217 -7.30 5.48 4.47
CA VAL A 217 -7.79 5.81 5.81
C VAL A 217 -6.84 6.85 6.42
N ARG A 218 -7.39 7.97 6.90
CA ARG A 218 -6.62 9.13 7.41
C ARG A 218 -6.91 9.35 8.88
N ARG A 219 -6.13 10.21 9.55
CA ARG A 219 -6.35 10.60 10.96
C ARG A 219 -7.75 11.16 11.19
N GLY A 220 -8.24 11.92 10.21
CA GLY A 220 -9.56 12.55 10.26
C GLY A 220 -10.71 11.63 9.83
N THR A 221 -10.45 10.38 9.43
CA THR A 221 -11.50 9.45 9.01
C THR A 221 -12.34 9.05 10.23
N GLY A 222 -13.52 9.65 10.35
CA GLY A 222 -14.49 9.30 11.38
C GLY A 222 -15.21 7.98 11.07
N ILE A 223 -15.99 7.49 12.04
CA ILE A 223 -16.68 6.18 11.97
C ILE A 223 -17.64 6.11 10.77
N GLU A 224 -18.48 7.13 10.58
CA GLU A 224 -19.41 7.18 9.45
C GLU A 224 -18.68 7.18 8.10
N GLU A 225 -17.57 7.91 7.99
CA GLU A 225 -16.75 7.92 6.78
C GLU A 225 -16.13 6.54 6.55
N PHE A 226 -15.62 5.90 7.60
CA PHE A 226 -15.06 4.56 7.55
C PHE A 226 -16.06 3.52 7.03
N GLU A 227 -17.30 3.53 7.53
CA GLU A 227 -18.34 2.64 7.01
C GLU A 227 -18.68 2.90 5.54
N ARG A 228 -18.68 4.17 5.10
CA ARG A 228 -18.87 4.52 3.69
C ARG A 228 -17.73 4.00 2.81
N LEU A 229 -16.48 4.07 3.30
CA LEU A 229 -15.31 3.52 2.61
C LEU A 229 -15.49 2.01 2.37
N LEU A 230 -15.93 1.27 3.40
CA LEU A 230 -16.19 -0.17 3.31
C LEU A 230 -17.30 -0.53 2.30
N ARG A 231 -18.34 0.31 2.21
CA ARG A 231 -19.47 0.09 1.28
C ARG A 231 -19.23 0.65 -0.12
N GLY A 232 -18.08 1.29 -0.38
CA GLY A 232 -17.79 1.94 -1.65
C GLY A 232 -18.66 3.16 -1.97
N ARG A 233 -19.35 3.72 -0.98
CA ARG A 233 -20.22 4.90 -1.10
C ARG A 233 -19.41 6.19 -0.90
N LEU A 234 -18.29 6.28 -1.60
CA LEU A 234 -17.41 7.44 -1.58
C LEU A 234 -18.15 8.65 -2.18
N LEU A 235 -18.11 9.81 -1.53
CA LEU A 235 -18.66 11.04 -2.09
C LEU A 235 -17.97 11.33 -3.44
N HIS A 236 -18.76 11.44 -4.52
CA HIS A 236 -18.26 11.80 -5.85
C HIS A 236 -17.39 13.06 -5.85
N ARG A 237 -17.61 13.99 -4.90
CA ARG A 237 -16.86 15.24 -4.73
C ARG A 237 -15.41 15.05 -4.25
N ASP A 238 -15.17 14.16 -3.29
CA ASP A 238 -13.81 13.95 -2.74
C ASP A 238 -12.93 13.16 -3.71
N VAL A 239 -13.51 12.17 -4.38
CA VAL A 239 -12.82 11.40 -5.43
C VAL A 239 -12.53 12.27 -6.66
N ALA A 240 -13.44 13.18 -7.04
CA ALA A 240 -13.20 14.12 -8.14
C ALA A 240 -12.10 15.12 -7.79
N ARG A 241 -12.11 15.68 -6.57
CA ARG A 241 -11.09 16.59 -6.06
C ARG A 241 -9.73 15.91 -5.98
N ASP A 242 -9.63 14.74 -5.35
CA ASP A 242 -8.38 13.98 -5.25
C ASP A 242 -7.87 13.52 -6.62
N ARG A 243 -8.75 13.11 -7.54
CA ARG A 243 -8.34 12.75 -8.93
C ARG A 243 -7.89 13.96 -9.72
N ALA A 244 -8.57 15.11 -9.60
CA ALA A 244 -8.19 16.35 -10.26
C ALA A 244 -6.84 16.86 -9.73
N LEU A 245 -6.63 16.83 -8.41
CA LEU A 245 -5.36 17.16 -7.78
C LEU A 245 -4.27 16.18 -8.19
N THR A 246 -4.52 14.87 -8.17
CA THR A 246 -3.53 13.86 -8.58
C THR A 246 -3.12 14.02 -10.05
N LYS A 247 -4.08 14.27 -10.96
CA LYS A 247 -3.81 14.50 -12.39
C LYS A 247 -3.11 15.83 -12.64
N GLY A 248 -3.57 16.91 -12.01
CA GLY A 248 -2.96 18.23 -12.12
C GLY A 248 -1.53 18.25 -11.58
N TYR A 249 -1.30 17.63 -10.42
CA TYR A 249 0.02 17.49 -9.83
C TYR A 249 0.93 16.62 -10.72
N ALA A 250 0.42 15.53 -11.30
CA ALA A 250 1.16 14.71 -12.26
C ALA A 250 1.58 15.49 -13.52
N LEU A 251 0.71 16.36 -14.05
CA LEU A 251 1.00 17.21 -15.21
C LEU A 251 2.10 18.25 -14.89
N VAL A 252 1.93 19.01 -13.81
CA VAL A 252 2.90 20.01 -13.34
C VAL A 252 4.27 19.37 -13.07
N ARG A 253 4.27 18.16 -12.52
CA ARG A 253 5.49 17.38 -12.26
C ARG A 253 6.21 16.92 -13.51
N ARG A 254 5.49 16.39 -14.51
CA ARG A 254 6.07 15.99 -15.79
C ARG A 254 6.72 17.19 -16.49
N ALA A 255 6.08 18.36 -16.45
CA ALA A 255 6.66 19.59 -16.97
C ALA A 255 7.97 19.98 -16.26
N ARG A 256 8.03 19.88 -14.92
CA ARG A 256 9.25 20.13 -14.14
C ARG A 256 10.38 19.14 -14.46
N GLN A 257 10.05 17.87 -14.71
CA GLN A 257 11.01 16.83 -15.07
C GLN A 257 11.63 17.08 -16.46
N VAL A 258 10.80 17.43 -17.45
CA VAL A 258 11.29 17.80 -18.80
C VAL A 258 12.23 18.99 -18.72
N ARG A 259 11.88 20.01 -17.93
CA ARG A 259 12.74 21.18 -17.71
C ARG A 259 14.08 20.82 -17.07
N ARG A 260 14.10 19.93 -16.06
CA ARG A 260 15.35 19.46 -15.42
C ARG A 260 16.22 18.63 -16.38
N LYS A 261 15.62 17.79 -17.22
CA LYS A 261 16.37 17.03 -18.25
C LYS A 261 16.98 17.95 -19.31
N ALA A 262 16.24 18.95 -19.78
CA ALA A 262 16.72 19.93 -20.76
C ALA A 262 17.88 20.81 -20.24
N ILE A 263 17.91 21.09 -18.93
CA ILE A 263 19.02 21.82 -18.31
C ILE A 263 20.27 20.92 -18.20
N ARG A 264 20.11 19.64 -17.84
CA ARG A 264 21.23 18.69 -17.75
C ARG A 264 21.83 18.27 -19.10
N SER A 265 21.09 18.39 -20.20
CA SER A 265 21.61 18.09 -21.54
C SER A 265 22.28 19.28 -22.23
N ARG A 266 22.33 20.44 -21.56
CA ARG A 266 22.98 21.67 -22.03
C ARG A 266 24.29 21.98 -21.29
N VAL A 267 24.70 21.10 -20.36
CA VAL A 267 25.97 21.14 -19.65
C VAL A 267 26.82 19.98 -20.13
#